data_AF-A0AA39NWH6-F1
#
_entry.id   AF-A0AA39NWH6-F1
#
_cell.length_a   1.000
_cell.length_b   1.000
_cell.length_c   1.000
_cell.angle_alpha   90.00
_cell.angle_beta   90.00
_cell.angle_gamma   90.00
#
_symmetry.space_group_name_H-M   'P 1'
#
loop_
_entity.id
_entity.type
_entity.pdbx_description
1 polymer ?
#
loop_
_entity_poly.entity_id
_entity_poly.type
_entity_poly.pdbx_seq_one_letter_code
_entity_poly.pdbx_strand_id
1 'polypeptide(L)'
;MWTQRILGRFARIPDDTTIENKYYGVYNAILADECFTEDIFFVEPQYVLPVAQTGGVGAIDYVITFVVEVDDIPVLFLEIKPPTHLRHISARVEADNQIRSRFFQLYNLCRTPRLYGISAIGKMCSIYTMDTAHDGSVEPEFIPSSHRHVTDMAPESRWHLDITTEEGYERFMAAVADVKQMVRELHV
;
A
#
# COMPACT_ATOMS: atom_id res chain seq x y z
N MET A 1 -4.09 1.27 19.04
CA MET A 1 -4.37 2.64 18.59
C MET A 1 -3.07 3.35 18.27
N TRP A 2 -3.06 4.21 17.24
CA TRP A 2 -1.91 5.06 16.91
C TRP A 2 -1.60 6.06 18.02
N THR A 3 -0.36 6.56 18.05
CA THR A 3 0.01 7.64 18.95
C THR A 3 -0.81 8.91 18.69
N GLN A 4 -1.01 9.74 19.73
CA GLN A 4 -1.67 11.04 19.58
C GLN A 4 -0.97 11.96 18.59
N ARG A 5 0.35 11.77 18.38
CA ARG A 5 1.14 12.47 17.37
C ARG A 5 0.63 12.16 15.95
N ILE A 6 0.39 10.88 15.64
CA ILE A 6 -0.13 10.44 14.33
C ILE A 6 -1.58 10.86 14.15
N LEU A 7 -2.46 10.59 15.12
CA LEU A 7 -3.88 10.97 15.06
C LEU A 7 -4.04 12.48 14.90
N GLY A 8 -3.25 13.27 15.65
CA GLY A 8 -3.23 14.72 15.52
C GLY A 8 -2.72 15.23 14.18
N ARG A 9 -1.89 14.47 13.45
CA ARG A 9 -1.49 14.82 12.07
C ARG A 9 -2.62 14.55 11.09
N PHE A 10 -3.28 13.40 11.15
CA PHE A 10 -4.45 13.12 10.30
C PHE A 10 -5.54 14.18 10.48
N ALA A 11 -5.86 14.53 11.73
CA ALA A 11 -6.89 15.52 12.03
C ALA A 11 -6.60 16.94 11.48
N ARG A 12 -5.36 17.26 11.12
CA ARG A 12 -4.97 18.55 10.53
C ARG A 12 -5.04 18.56 9.00
N ILE A 13 -5.17 17.40 8.36
CA ILE A 13 -5.27 17.31 6.91
C ILE A 13 -6.75 17.45 6.53
N PRO A 14 -7.13 18.40 5.66
CA PRO A 14 -8.52 18.52 5.21
C PRO A 14 -8.98 17.28 4.43
N ASP A 15 -10.16 16.76 4.74
CA ASP A 15 -10.74 15.58 4.08
C ASP A 15 -11.08 15.80 2.59
N ASP A 16 -11.07 17.05 2.13
CA ASP A 16 -11.29 17.45 0.72
C ASP A 16 -9.98 17.84 0.00
N THR A 17 -8.82 17.64 0.62
CA THR A 17 -7.56 18.01 0.00
C THR A 17 -7.28 17.15 -1.24
N THR A 18 -6.75 17.79 -2.28
CA THR A 18 -6.24 17.13 -3.50
C THR A 18 -4.73 16.90 -3.45
N ILE A 19 -4.08 17.28 -2.34
CA ILE A 19 -2.62 17.25 -2.20
C ILE A 19 -2.21 15.97 -1.49
N GLU A 20 -1.77 14.98 -2.28
CA GLU A 20 -1.30 13.67 -1.80
C GLU A 20 -0.16 13.80 -0.78
N ASN A 21 0.80 14.70 -1.03
CA ASN A 21 2.01 14.88 -0.21
C ASN A 21 1.75 15.18 1.27
N LYS A 22 0.54 15.66 1.63
CA LYS A 22 0.17 15.90 3.02
C LYS A 22 0.13 14.61 3.84
N TYR A 23 -0.11 13.47 3.19
CA TYR A 23 -0.23 12.16 3.83
C TYR A 23 1.12 11.43 3.93
N TYR A 24 2.08 11.70 3.04
CA TYR A 24 3.38 11.00 3.00
C TYR A 24 4.11 11.06 4.33
N GLY A 25 4.23 12.24 4.94
CA GLY A 25 4.91 12.38 6.23
C GLY A 25 4.18 11.73 7.41
N VAL A 26 2.89 11.39 7.26
CA VAL A 26 2.12 10.66 8.28
C VAL A 26 2.33 9.16 8.11
N TYR A 27 2.18 8.65 6.88
CA TYR A 27 2.40 7.24 6.58
C TYR A 27 3.86 6.81 6.74
N ASN A 28 4.83 7.65 6.36
CA ASN A 28 6.23 7.38 6.65
C ASN A 28 6.49 7.21 8.14
N ALA A 29 5.89 8.05 8.98
CA ALA A 29 6.03 7.95 10.42
C ALA A 29 5.30 6.71 10.99
N ILE A 30 4.16 6.30 10.41
CA ILE A 30 3.52 5.03 10.76
C ILE A 30 4.47 3.86 10.46
N LEU A 31 4.98 3.80 9.22
CA LEU A 31 5.84 2.70 8.79
C LEU A 31 7.15 2.65 9.59
N ALA A 32 7.89 3.76 9.66
CA ALA A 32 9.23 3.81 10.23
C ALA A 32 9.26 3.96 11.76
N ASP A 33 8.35 4.74 12.35
CA ASP A 33 8.42 5.05 13.79
C ASP A 33 7.52 4.14 14.65
N GLU A 34 6.50 3.49 14.08
CA GLU A 34 5.52 2.69 14.84
C GLU A 34 5.43 1.22 14.38
N CYS A 35 5.50 0.95 13.07
CA CYS A 35 5.30 -0.41 12.54
C CYS A 35 6.59 -1.21 12.44
N PHE A 36 7.67 -0.66 11.86
CA PHE A 36 8.91 -1.37 11.52
C PHE A 36 10.11 -0.70 12.18
N THR A 37 10.16 -0.77 13.51
CA THR A 37 11.16 -0.07 14.34
C THR A 37 12.46 -0.87 14.54
N GLU A 38 12.48 -2.14 14.15
CA GLU A 38 13.66 -2.99 14.25
C GLU A 38 14.67 -2.66 13.14
N ASP A 39 15.96 -2.63 13.48
CA ASP A 39 17.06 -2.19 12.60
C ASP A 39 17.24 -3.02 11.30
N ILE A 40 16.55 -4.17 11.20
CA ILE A 40 16.57 -5.01 9.99
C ILE A 40 15.65 -4.49 8.88
N PHE A 41 14.67 -3.64 9.23
CA PHE A 41 13.70 -3.12 8.27
C PHE A 41 14.14 -1.76 7.75
N PHE A 42 14.06 -1.58 6.44
CA PHE A 42 14.27 -0.31 5.77
C PHE A 42 12.97 0.15 5.12
N VAL A 43 12.59 1.41 5.33
CA VAL A 43 11.46 2.03 4.64
C VAL A 43 12.01 2.92 3.53
N GLU A 44 11.82 2.49 2.29
CA GLU A 44 12.26 3.18 1.09
C GLU A 44 11.12 3.97 0.44
N PRO A 45 11.08 5.31 0.58
CA PRO A 45 10.18 6.14 -0.20
C PRO A 45 10.68 6.24 -1.65
N GLN A 46 9.75 6.25 -2.61
CA GLN A 46 10.05 6.33 -4.05
C GLN A 46 10.91 5.16 -4.54
N TYR A 47 10.51 3.95 -4.16
CA TYR A 47 11.22 2.74 -4.56
C TYR A 47 11.39 2.65 -6.07
N VAL A 48 12.64 2.66 -6.52
CA VAL A 48 12.98 2.66 -7.95
C VAL A 48 13.12 1.22 -8.42
N LEU A 49 12.16 0.76 -9.21
CA LEU A 49 12.28 -0.55 -9.84
C LEU A 49 13.44 -0.57 -10.84
N PRO A 50 14.23 -1.66 -10.90
CA PRO A 50 15.34 -1.78 -11.86
C PRO A 50 14.93 -1.53 -13.32
N VAL A 51 13.70 -1.91 -13.70
CA VAL A 51 13.14 -1.70 -15.05
C VAL A 51 12.86 -0.22 -15.35
N ALA A 52 12.58 0.60 -14.34
CA ALA A 52 12.40 2.05 -14.53
C ALA A 52 13.73 2.76 -14.82
N GLN A 53 14.86 2.20 -14.37
CA GLN A 53 16.20 2.77 -14.58
C GLN A 53 16.73 2.58 -16.01
N THR A 54 16.16 1.65 -16.79
CA THR A 54 16.60 1.37 -18.17
C THR A 54 15.86 2.19 -19.23
N GLY A 55 15.01 3.14 -18.83
CA GLY A 55 14.33 4.06 -19.74
C GLY A 55 13.17 3.45 -20.54
N GLY A 56 12.64 2.30 -20.10
CA GLY A 56 11.45 1.68 -20.68
C GLY A 56 10.15 2.44 -20.38
N VAL A 57 9.05 2.02 -21.02
CA VAL A 57 7.69 2.52 -20.73
C VAL A 57 7.40 2.32 -19.24
N GLY A 58 7.30 3.42 -18.47
CA GLY A 58 7.17 3.39 -17.00
C GLY A 58 8.25 4.19 -16.24
N ALA A 59 9.27 4.71 -16.92
CA ALA A 59 10.36 5.49 -16.31
C ALA A 59 9.95 6.88 -15.76
N ILE A 60 8.69 7.30 -15.93
CA ILE A 60 8.17 8.60 -15.50
C ILE A 60 6.85 8.40 -14.75
N ASP A 61 6.80 7.49 -13.79
CA ASP A 61 5.70 7.46 -12.83
C ASP A 61 6.18 8.15 -11.54
N TYR A 62 5.77 9.41 -11.34
CA TYR A 62 6.14 10.24 -10.19
C TYR A 62 5.45 9.80 -8.89
N VAL A 63 4.74 8.68 -8.90
CA VAL A 63 3.99 8.20 -7.73
C VAL A 63 4.97 7.69 -6.68
N ILE A 64 4.86 8.23 -5.47
CA ILE A 64 5.65 7.79 -4.33
C ILE A 64 5.07 6.48 -3.80
N THR A 65 5.74 5.40 -4.14
CA THR A 65 5.55 4.09 -3.48
C THR A 65 6.47 4.01 -2.28
N PHE A 66 5.93 3.65 -1.12
CA PHE A 66 6.71 3.28 0.05
C PHE A 66 6.90 1.76 0.02
N VAL A 67 8.14 1.29 0.06
CA VAL A 67 8.46 -0.14 0.17
C VAL A 67 9.18 -0.37 1.48
N VAL A 68 8.77 -1.42 2.20
CA VAL A 68 9.47 -1.92 3.37
C VAL A 68 10.28 -3.13 2.93
N GLU A 69 11.57 -3.12 3.21
CA GLU A 69 12.52 -4.16 2.80
C GLU A 69 13.32 -4.71 3.98
N VAL A 70 13.83 -5.93 3.80
CA VAL A 70 14.83 -6.57 4.65
C VAL A 70 15.86 -7.20 3.72
N ASP A 71 17.14 -6.86 3.87
CA ASP A 71 18.22 -7.34 2.99
C ASP A 71 17.91 -7.23 1.47
N ASP A 72 17.44 -6.05 1.04
CA ASP A 72 17.00 -5.75 -0.34
C ASP A 72 15.83 -6.61 -0.85
N ILE A 73 15.08 -7.25 0.06
CA ILE A 73 13.88 -8.04 -0.25
C ILE A 73 12.63 -7.24 0.14
N PRO A 74 11.72 -6.93 -0.79
CA PRO A 74 10.46 -6.25 -0.46
C PRO A 74 9.52 -7.20 0.30
N VAL A 75 9.01 -6.71 1.43
CA VAL A 75 8.13 -7.49 2.33
C VAL A 75 6.74 -6.84 2.50
N LEU A 76 6.63 -5.54 2.25
CA LEU A 76 5.38 -4.78 2.21
C LEU A 76 5.55 -3.55 1.33
N PHE A 77 4.49 -3.11 0.64
CA PHE A 77 4.47 -1.79 0.01
C PHE A 77 3.16 -1.04 0.28
N LEU A 78 3.22 0.29 0.17
CA LEU A 78 2.12 1.20 0.40
C LEU A 78 2.07 2.26 -0.72
N GLU A 79 0.88 2.41 -1.30
CA GLU A 79 0.55 3.47 -2.24
C GLU A 79 -0.46 4.42 -1.61
N ILE A 80 -0.29 5.73 -1.81
CA ILE A 80 -1.12 6.76 -1.19
C ILE A 80 -1.76 7.60 -2.28
N LYS A 81 -3.02 7.99 -2.08
CA LYS A 81 -3.79 8.93 -2.92
C LYS A 81 -4.52 9.94 -2.04
N PRO A 82 -4.87 11.14 -2.55
CA PRO A 82 -5.62 12.11 -1.79
C PRO A 82 -7.07 11.65 -1.53
N PRO A 83 -7.72 12.08 -0.44
CA PRO A 83 -9.04 11.59 -0.01
C PRO A 83 -10.14 11.84 -1.04
N THR A 84 -10.00 12.87 -1.87
CA THR A 84 -10.94 13.19 -2.95
C THR A 84 -11.06 12.07 -3.99
N HIS A 85 -10.03 11.25 -4.19
CA HIS A 85 -10.06 10.11 -5.11
C HIS A 85 -11.13 9.09 -4.72
N LEU A 86 -11.48 9.00 -3.43
CA LEU A 86 -12.47 8.04 -2.96
C LEU A 86 -13.84 8.26 -3.62
N ARG A 87 -14.16 9.50 -4.04
CA ARG A 87 -15.45 9.86 -4.64
C ARG A 87 -15.52 9.65 -6.15
N HIS A 88 -14.40 9.29 -6.78
CA HIS A 88 -14.30 9.18 -8.24
C HIS A 88 -13.98 7.73 -8.65
N ILE A 89 -14.91 7.09 -9.38
CA ILE A 89 -14.74 5.71 -9.87
C ILE A 89 -13.41 5.55 -10.61
N SER A 90 -13.09 6.47 -11.54
CA SER A 90 -11.85 6.40 -12.31
C SER A 90 -10.60 6.42 -11.43
N ALA A 91 -10.58 7.29 -10.41
CA ALA A 91 -9.43 7.41 -9.51
C ALA A 91 -9.27 6.19 -8.60
N ARG A 92 -10.37 5.56 -8.18
CA ARG A 92 -10.33 4.29 -7.45
C ARG A 92 -9.81 3.14 -8.33
N VAL A 93 -10.26 3.07 -9.59
CA VAL A 93 -9.77 2.08 -10.56
C VAL A 93 -8.27 2.26 -10.81
N GLU A 94 -7.80 3.50 -10.96
CA GLU A 94 -6.36 3.79 -11.08
C GLU A 94 -5.58 3.35 -9.84
N ALA A 95 -6.11 3.58 -8.63
CA ALA A 95 -5.48 3.13 -7.39
C ALA A 95 -5.41 1.60 -7.26
N ASP A 96 -6.46 0.85 -7.63
CA ASP A 96 -6.45 -0.62 -7.65
C ASP A 96 -5.45 -1.16 -8.69
N ASN A 97 -5.49 -0.62 -9.92
CA ASN A 97 -4.56 -0.98 -10.98
C ASN A 97 -3.10 -0.74 -10.57
N GLN A 98 -2.83 0.36 -9.84
CA GLN A 98 -1.50 0.66 -9.38
C GLN A 98 -0.99 -0.38 -8.38
N ILE A 99 -1.78 -0.78 -7.37
CA ILE A 99 -1.41 -1.85 -6.44
C ILE A 99 -1.11 -3.16 -7.17
N ARG A 100 -1.99 -3.56 -8.10
CA ARG A 100 -1.80 -4.80 -8.88
C ARG A 100 -0.57 -4.75 -9.76
N SER A 101 -0.29 -3.60 -10.36
CA SER A 101 0.94 -3.40 -11.13
C SER A 101 2.18 -3.51 -10.25
N ARG A 102 2.15 -2.98 -9.02
CA ARG A 102 3.24 -3.12 -8.05
C ARG A 102 3.47 -4.56 -7.64
N PHE A 103 2.41 -5.33 -7.39
CA PHE A 103 2.54 -6.77 -7.15
C PHE A 103 3.28 -7.47 -8.29
N PHE A 104 2.87 -7.23 -9.55
CA PHE A 104 3.55 -7.81 -10.71
C PHE A 104 5.03 -7.42 -10.79
N GLN A 105 5.36 -6.17 -10.47
CA GLN A 105 6.73 -5.66 -10.51
C GLN A 105 7.62 -6.22 -9.39
N LEU A 106 7.07 -6.46 -8.20
CA LEU A 106 7.80 -6.98 -7.03
C LEU A 106 7.77 -8.50 -6.93
N TYR A 107 6.96 -9.20 -7.74
CA TYR A 107 6.73 -10.64 -7.65
C TYR A 107 8.01 -11.48 -7.58
N ASN A 108 8.97 -11.23 -8.48
CA ASN A 108 10.23 -11.98 -8.52
C ASN A 108 11.28 -11.52 -7.49
N LEU A 109 11.04 -10.40 -6.81
CA LEU A 109 11.95 -9.85 -5.79
C LEU A 109 11.57 -10.33 -4.39
N CYS A 110 10.28 -10.58 -4.16
CA CYS A 110 9.76 -11.06 -2.90
C CYS A 110 10.22 -12.50 -2.62
N ARG A 111 10.61 -12.78 -1.36
CA ARG A 111 10.95 -14.13 -0.89
C ARG A 111 10.03 -14.66 0.20
N THR A 112 9.21 -13.80 0.81
CA THR A 112 8.19 -14.25 1.76
C THR A 112 7.10 -15.04 1.01
N PRO A 113 6.34 -15.93 1.68
CA PRO A 113 5.25 -16.68 1.05
C PRO A 113 4.03 -15.81 0.69
N ARG A 114 3.98 -14.58 1.21
CA ARG A 114 2.97 -13.58 0.89
C ARG A 114 3.60 -12.20 0.82
N LEU A 115 3.19 -11.39 -0.16
CA LEU A 115 3.51 -9.96 -0.22
C LEU A 115 2.27 -9.14 0.15
N TYR A 116 2.44 -8.14 1.02
CA TYR A 116 1.39 -7.20 1.39
C TYR A 116 1.48 -5.90 0.58
N GLY A 117 0.35 -5.47 0.04
CA GLY A 117 0.20 -4.17 -0.63
C GLY A 117 -0.93 -3.38 0.02
N ILE A 118 -0.67 -2.15 0.44
CA ILE A 118 -1.69 -1.29 1.06
C ILE A 118 -2.00 -0.14 0.12
N SER A 119 -3.29 0.07 -0.17
CA SER A 119 -3.77 1.26 -0.87
C SER A 119 -4.43 2.20 0.11
N ALA A 120 -3.83 3.35 0.35
CA ALA A 120 -4.37 4.42 1.17
C ALA A 120 -4.99 5.51 0.29
N ILE A 121 -6.26 5.82 0.51
CA ILE A 121 -6.93 7.02 -0.01
C ILE A 121 -7.23 7.93 1.18
N GLY A 122 -6.36 8.91 1.39
CA GLY A 122 -6.35 9.71 2.62
C GLY A 122 -6.11 8.82 3.85
N LYS A 123 -7.11 8.72 4.73
CA LYS A 123 -7.12 7.83 5.91
C LYS A 123 -7.79 6.47 5.68
N MET A 124 -8.51 6.33 4.56
CA MET A 124 -9.22 5.11 4.23
C MET A 124 -8.28 4.16 3.51
N CYS A 125 -8.19 2.92 3.94
CA CYS A 125 -7.26 1.94 3.40
C CYS A 125 -7.98 0.70 2.85
N SER A 126 -7.31 0.06 1.90
CA SER A 126 -7.58 -1.29 1.45
C SER A 126 -6.28 -2.09 1.56
N ILE A 127 -6.36 -3.29 2.14
CA ILE A 127 -5.22 -4.17 2.34
C ILE A 127 -5.33 -5.29 1.31
N TYR A 128 -4.28 -5.45 0.52
CA TYR A 128 -4.14 -6.50 -0.48
C TYR A 128 -3.05 -7.47 -0.07
N THR A 129 -3.19 -8.70 -0.55
CA THR A 129 -2.20 -9.76 -0.37
C THR A 129 -1.99 -10.50 -1.67
N MET A 130 -0.73 -10.78 -2.00
CA MET A 130 -0.38 -11.68 -3.10
C MET A 130 0.24 -12.96 -2.55
N ASP A 131 -0.24 -14.11 -2.99
CA ASP A 131 0.35 -15.42 -2.70
C ASP A 131 1.59 -15.65 -3.56
N THR A 132 2.77 -15.41 -3.00
CA THR A 132 4.05 -15.59 -3.68
C THR A 132 4.61 -17.00 -3.57
N ALA A 133 4.04 -17.84 -2.70
CA ALA A 133 4.45 -19.23 -2.53
C ALA A 133 3.83 -20.17 -3.58
N HIS A 134 2.66 -19.84 -4.11
CA HIS A 134 1.89 -20.71 -4.98
C HIS A 134 1.71 -20.14 -6.39
N ASP A 135 0.65 -19.38 -6.63
CA ASP A 135 0.18 -19.03 -7.99
C ASP A 135 0.20 -17.54 -8.32
N GLY A 136 0.63 -16.69 -7.38
CA GLY A 136 0.62 -15.24 -7.56
C GLY A 136 -0.78 -14.62 -7.45
N SER A 137 -1.77 -15.34 -6.92
CA SER A 137 -3.12 -14.81 -6.74
C SER A 137 -3.13 -13.58 -5.83
N VAL A 138 -3.91 -12.56 -6.21
CA VAL A 138 -4.01 -11.28 -5.49
C VAL A 138 -5.41 -11.10 -4.94
N GLU A 139 -5.51 -10.97 -3.63
CA GLU A 139 -6.72 -10.59 -2.91
C GLU A 139 -6.70 -9.11 -2.53
N PRO A 140 -7.84 -8.40 -2.51
CA PRO A 140 -9.14 -8.82 -3.05
C PRO A 140 -9.12 -9.10 -4.56
N GLU A 141 -10.00 -10.00 -5.02
CA GLU A 141 -10.16 -10.34 -6.44
C GLU A 141 -10.36 -9.10 -7.35
N PHE A 142 -9.84 -9.19 -8.57
CA PHE A 142 -9.99 -8.18 -9.61
C PHE A 142 -11.41 -8.21 -10.20
N ILE A 143 -12.05 -7.05 -10.33
CA ILE A 143 -13.36 -6.94 -10.99
C ILE A 143 -13.14 -6.54 -12.45
N PRO A 144 -13.50 -7.40 -13.43
CA PRO A 144 -13.23 -7.12 -14.83
C PRO A 144 -14.12 -6.00 -15.40
N SER A 145 -13.56 -5.26 -16.36
CA SER A 145 -14.30 -4.25 -17.12
C SER A 145 -15.39 -4.88 -17.99
N SER A 146 -16.52 -4.20 -18.16
CA SER A 146 -17.53 -4.56 -19.17
C SER A 146 -17.33 -3.77 -20.46
N HIS A 147 -17.42 -4.45 -21.61
CA HIS A 147 -17.47 -3.79 -22.92
C HIS A 147 -18.82 -3.10 -23.21
N ARG A 148 -19.84 -3.28 -22.36
CA ARG A 148 -21.21 -2.79 -22.59
C ARG A 148 -21.67 -1.75 -21.57
N HIS A 149 -21.07 -1.73 -20.39
CA HIS A 149 -21.52 -0.93 -19.26
C HIS A 149 -20.35 -0.28 -18.55
N VAL A 150 -20.59 0.89 -17.94
CA VAL A 150 -19.67 1.45 -16.96
C VAL A 150 -19.76 0.59 -15.71
N THR A 151 -18.70 -0.18 -15.45
CA THR A 151 -18.58 -1.04 -14.27
C THR A 151 -17.67 -0.37 -13.26
N ASP A 152 -18.12 -0.28 -12.00
CA ASP A 152 -17.25 0.09 -10.89
C ASP A 152 -16.33 -1.08 -10.57
N MET A 153 -15.16 -1.12 -11.22
CA MET A 153 -14.16 -2.18 -11.05
C MET A 153 -13.44 -2.10 -9.69
N ALA A 154 -13.58 -0.98 -8.98
CA ALA A 154 -12.94 -0.73 -7.70
C ALA A 154 -13.95 -0.03 -6.78
N PRO A 155 -14.93 -0.77 -6.23
CA PRO A 155 -16.01 -0.20 -5.45
C PRO A 155 -15.46 0.56 -4.24
N GLU A 156 -16.14 1.64 -3.85
CA GLU A 156 -15.72 2.47 -2.72
C GLU A 156 -15.54 1.67 -1.42
N SER A 157 -16.38 0.67 -1.21
CA SER A 157 -16.30 -0.26 -0.06
C SER A 157 -15.00 -1.06 0.01
N ARG A 158 -14.18 -1.07 -1.05
CA ARG A 158 -12.83 -1.65 -1.02
C ARG A 158 -11.92 -0.87 -0.07
N TRP A 159 -12.08 0.44 0.05
CA TRP A 159 -11.41 1.32 1.01
C TRP A 159 -12.32 1.64 2.21
N HIS A 160 -12.86 0.61 2.87
CA HIS A 160 -13.74 0.79 4.03
C HIS A 160 -13.00 0.95 5.37
N LEU A 161 -11.70 0.63 5.41
CA LEU A 161 -10.94 0.64 6.66
C LEU A 161 -10.41 2.05 6.95
N ASP A 162 -11.04 2.78 7.87
CA ASP A 162 -10.47 4.03 8.39
C ASP A 162 -9.39 3.70 9.42
N ILE A 163 -8.12 3.89 9.07
CA ILE A 163 -6.99 3.50 9.95
C ILE A 163 -6.93 4.33 11.24
N THR A 164 -7.64 5.44 11.33
CA THR A 164 -7.70 6.26 12.56
C THR A 164 -8.67 5.70 13.61
N THR A 165 -9.48 4.71 13.23
CA THR A 165 -10.36 3.96 14.12
C THR A 165 -9.63 2.77 14.75
N GLU A 166 -10.22 2.21 15.82
CA GLU A 166 -9.68 1.01 16.48
C GLU A 166 -9.65 -0.20 15.54
N GLU A 167 -10.76 -0.46 14.83
CA GLU A 167 -10.84 -1.55 13.85
C GLU A 167 -9.80 -1.39 12.74
N GLY A 168 -9.69 -0.19 12.16
CA GLY A 168 -8.72 0.07 11.10
C GLY A 168 -7.27 -0.08 11.58
N TYR A 169 -6.97 0.39 12.80
CA TYR A 169 -5.67 0.17 13.44
C TYR A 169 -5.37 -1.32 13.60
N GLU A 170 -6.29 -2.10 14.16
CA GLU A 170 -6.10 -3.53 14.41
C GLU A 170 -5.86 -4.30 13.12
N ARG A 171 -6.63 -4.02 12.07
CA ARG A 171 -6.46 -4.64 10.75
C ARG A 171 -5.12 -4.29 10.11
N PHE A 172 -4.71 -3.02 10.19
CA PHE A 172 -3.40 -2.59 9.69
C PHE A 172 -2.26 -3.29 10.46
N MET A 173 -2.34 -3.32 11.79
CA MET A 173 -1.31 -3.95 12.61
C MET A 173 -1.27 -5.47 12.48
N ALA A 174 -2.41 -6.11 12.18
CA ALA A 174 -2.43 -7.53 11.87
C ALA A 174 -1.62 -7.84 10.60
N ALA A 175 -1.73 -7.01 9.56
CA ALA A 175 -0.89 -7.14 8.35
C ALA A 175 0.60 -6.94 8.67
N VAL A 176 0.95 -5.92 9.45
CA VAL A 176 2.34 -5.68 9.89
C VAL A 176 2.88 -6.86 10.71
N ALA A 177 2.08 -7.41 11.63
CA ALA A 177 2.47 -8.55 12.44
C ALA A 177 2.74 -9.80 11.60
N ASP A 178 1.90 -10.07 10.60
CA ASP A 178 2.09 -11.18 9.66
C ASP A 178 3.39 -11.01 8.84
N VAL A 179 3.64 -9.80 8.32
CA VAL A 179 4.90 -9.46 7.61
C VAL A 179 6.11 -9.74 8.49
N LYS A 180 6.10 -9.25 9.73
CA LYS A 180 7.19 -9.47 10.68
C LYS A 180 7.39 -10.96 10.99
N GLN A 181 6.31 -11.72 11.10
CA GLN A 181 6.37 -13.15 11.33
C GLN A 181 7.02 -13.88 10.15
N MET A 182 6.58 -13.60 8.92
CA MET A 182 7.17 -14.16 7.71
C MET A 182 8.66 -13.84 7.59
N VAL A 183 9.07 -12.61 7.92
CA VAL A 183 10.49 -12.21 7.91
C VAL A 183 11.30 -13.01 8.93
N ARG A 184 10.78 -13.24 10.14
CA ARG A 184 11.49 -14.08 11.13
C ARG A 184 11.68 -15.52 10.64
N GLU A 185 10.70 -16.05 9.92
CA GLU A 185 10.75 -17.40 9.35
C GLU A 185 11.70 -17.52 8.15
N LEU A 186 12.00 -16.42 7.45
CA LEU A 186 13.04 -16.37 6.41
C LEU A 186 14.47 -16.46 6.96
N HIS A 187 14.69 -16.04 8.21
CA HIS A 187 16.02 -15.96 8.85
C HIS A 187 16.34 -17.16 9.75
N VAL A 188 15.62 -18.29 9.59
CA VAL A 188 15.92 -19.59 10.22
C VAL A 188 16.73 -20.47 9.27
#